data_AF-A0A6V8KRU9-F1
#
_entry.id   AF-A0A6V8KRU9-F1
#
_cell.length_a   1.000
_cell.length_b   1.000
_cell.length_c   1.000
_cell.angle_alpha   90.00
_cell.angle_beta   90.00
_cell.angle_gamma   90.00
#
_symmetry.space_group_name_H-M   'P 1'
#
loop_
_entity.id
_entity.type
_entity.pdbx_description
1 polymer ?
#
loop_
_entity_poly.entity_id
_entity_poly.type
_entity_poly.pdbx_seq_one_letter_code
_entity_poly.pdbx_strand_id
1 'polypeptide(L)'
;MGLKWIELRGDRLVDAGGQPVTLAGVGPGGWLNMENFITGYPGTESQQRKALRRVLGEEGYRRYFDVSSPTFFDAADAGYLAATTPPSPATTRSTSRPTRPAR
;
A
#
# COMPACT_ATOMS: atom_id res chain seq x y z
N MET A 1 -14.41 -23.76 1.64
CA MET A 1 -14.29 -22.71 0.61
C MET A 1 -12.81 -22.42 0.41
N GLY A 2 -12.25 -22.76 -0.75
CA GLY A 2 -10.84 -22.49 -1.05
C GLY A 2 -10.62 -21.00 -1.33
N LEU A 3 -9.46 -20.48 -0.94
CA LEU A 3 -9.05 -19.11 -1.23
C LEU A 3 -9.01 -18.91 -2.76
N LYS A 4 -9.57 -17.79 -3.24
CA LYS A 4 -9.46 -17.39 -4.64
C LYS A 4 -8.08 -16.77 -4.85
N TRP A 5 -7.19 -17.50 -5.50
CA TRP A 5 -5.82 -17.05 -5.78
C TRP A 5 -5.76 -16.27 -7.10
N ILE A 6 -4.80 -15.35 -7.19
CA ILE A 6 -4.37 -14.74 -8.44
C ILE A 6 -3.25 -15.62 -9.02
N GLU A 7 -3.36 -15.96 -10.30
CA GLU A 7 -2.38 -16.76 -11.02
C GLU A 7 -1.63 -15.91 -12.06
N LEU A 8 -0.39 -16.30 -12.38
CA LEU A 8 0.33 -15.78 -13.53
C LEU A 8 0.04 -16.66 -14.75
N ARG A 9 -0.46 -16.07 -15.84
CA ARG A 9 -0.61 -16.73 -17.15
C ARG A 9 0.11 -15.92 -18.21
N GLY A 10 1.29 -16.42 -18.60
CA GLY A 10 2.19 -15.69 -19.50
C GLY A 10 2.63 -14.38 -18.85
N ASP A 11 2.24 -13.26 -19.45
CA ASP A 11 2.53 -11.90 -19.01
C ASP A 11 1.39 -11.24 -18.20
N ARG A 12 0.31 -11.99 -17.89
CA ARG A 12 -0.88 -11.46 -17.21
C ARG A 12 -1.11 -12.10 -15.86
N LEU A 13 -1.59 -11.29 -14.92
CA LEU A 13 -2.25 -11.78 -13.71
C LEU A 13 -3.71 -12.10 -14.04
N VAL A 14 -4.21 -13.25 -13.58
CA VAL A 14 -5.61 -13.66 -13.76
C VAL A 14 -6.23 -14.12 -12.45
N ASP A 15 -7.55 -13.96 -12.33
CA ASP A 15 -8.30 -14.55 -11.23
C ASP A 15 -8.59 -16.05 -11.45
N ALA A 16 -9.28 -16.67 -10.50
CA ALA A 16 -9.69 -18.08 -10.58
C ALA A 16 -10.61 -18.41 -11.77
N GLY A 17 -11.25 -17.41 -12.40
CA GLY A 17 -12.06 -17.54 -13.62
C GLY A 17 -11.26 -17.30 -14.91
N GLY A 18 -9.95 -17.07 -14.80
CA GLY A 18 -9.08 -16.75 -15.93
C GLY A 18 -9.25 -15.32 -16.45
N GLN A 19 -9.94 -14.43 -15.73
CA GLN A 19 -10.11 -13.04 -16.13
C GLN A 19 -8.87 -12.22 -15.73
N PRO A 20 -8.33 -11.36 -16.61
CA PRO A 20 -7.21 -10.51 -16.28
C PRO A 20 -7.47 -9.59 -15.09
N VAL A 21 -6.51 -9.50 -14.19
CA VAL A 21 -6.54 -8.64 -12.99
C VAL A 21 -5.50 -7.54 -13.15
N THR A 22 -5.90 -6.29 -12.90
CA THR A 22 -4.96 -5.16 -12.72
C THR A 22 -4.92 -4.80 -11.25
N LEU A 23 -3.74 -4.82 -10.64
CA LEU A 23 -3.58 -4.39 -9.26
C LEU A 23 -3.48 -2.86 -9.25
N ALA A 24 -4.38 -2.21 -8.51
CA ALA A 24 -4.39 -0.77 -8.31
C ALA A 24 -4.41 -0.49 -6.80
N GLY A 25 -3.48 0.34 -6.34
CA GLY A 25 -3.34 0.67 -4.94
C GLY A 25 -2.10 1.51 -4.68
N VAL A 26 -1.96 1.93 -3.44
CA VAL A 26 -0.78 2.67 -2.94
C VAL A 26 -0.21 1.98 -1.72
N GLY A 27 1.08 2.13 -1.47
CA GLY A 27 1.72 1.65 -0.25
C GLY A 27 1.77 2.75 0.81
N PRO A 28 1.45 2.46 2.09
CA PRO A 28 1.65 3.40 3.20
C PRO A 28 3.14 3.47 3.59
N GLY A 29 3.97 3.93 2.66
CA GLY A 29 5.42 4.13 2.87
C GLY A 29 5.67 5.12 4.01
N GLY A 30 6.75 4.91 4.75
CA GLY A 30 7.07 5.75 5.92
C GLY A 30 6.33 5.43 7.21
N TRP A 31 5.35 4.51 7.20
CA TRP A 31 4.53 4.18 8.37
C TRP A 31 5.23 3.27 9.38
N LEU A 32 5.35 1.97 9.06
CA LEU A 32 6.01 0.97 9.92
C LEU A 32 7.50 0.82 9.63
N ASN A 33 7.94 1.32 8.48
CA ASN A 33 9.32 1.46 8.07
C ASN A 33 9.53 2.93 7.69
N MET A 34 10.36 3.66 8.43
CA MET A 34 10.49 5.10 8.28
C MET A 34 11.43 5.44 7.13
N GLU A 35 11.04 6.39 6.29
CA GLU A 35 11.84 6.84 5.15
C GLU A 35 12.10 8.34 5.25
N ASN A 36 13.38 8.72 5.16
CA ASN A 36 13.84 10.09 5.38
C ASN A 36 13.22 11.10 4.41
N PHE A 37 13.01 10.70 3.15
CA PHE A 37 12.40 11.56 2.13
C PHE A 37 10.87 11.71 2.29
N ILE A 38 10.22 10.87 3.12
CA ILE A 38 8.78 10.97 3.38
C ILE A 38 8.51 11.95 4.53
N THR A 39 9.28 11.87 5.62
CA THR A 39 9.06 12.65 6.85
C THR A 39 10.13 13.72 7.14
N GLY A 40 11.13 13.84 6.27
CA GLY A 40 12.09 14.95 6.26
C GLY A 40 13.22 14.86 7.30
N TYR A 41 13.42 13.72 7.96
CA TYR A 41 14.51 13.55 8.92
C TYR A 41 15.85 13.23 8.22
N PRO A 42 17.01 13.58 8.79
CA PRO A 42 18.31 13.26 8.18
C PRO A 42 18.78 11.82 8.46
N GLY A 43 19.44 11.20 7.49
CA GLY A 43 20.09 9.89 7.67
C GLY A 43 19.13 8.70 7.58
N THR A 44 19.45 7.61 8.29
CA THR A 44 18.65 6.37 8.33
C THR A 44 17.67 6.36 9.52
N GLU A 45 16.63 5.52 9.46
CA GLU A 45 15.71 5.32 10.58
C GLU A 45 16.44 5.02 11.90
N SER A 46 17.47 4.16 11.85
CA SER A 46 18.24 3.82 13.05
C SER A 46 18.99 5.02 13.63
N GLN A 47 19.52 5.91 12.78
CA GLN A 47 20.17 7.15 13.22
C GLN A 47 19.14 8.11 13.82
N GLN A 48 17.98 8.27 13.18
CA GLN A 48 16.89 9.10 13.67
C GLN A 48 16.38 8.62 15.03
N ARG A 49 16.10 7.33 15.18
CA ARG A 49 15.66 6.73 16.46
C ARG A 49 16.71 6.93 17.55
N LYS A 50 17.99 6.72 17.26
CA LYS A 50 19.09 6.94 18.21
C LYS A 50 19.19 8.41 18.62
N ALA A 51 19.04 9.34 17.68
CA ALA A 51 19.07 10.78 17.95
C ALA A 51 17.87 11.22 18.80
N LEU A 52 16.64 10.81 18.44
CA LEU A 52 15.43 11.10 19.21
C LEU A 52 15.54 10.56 20.64
N ARG A 53 15.97 9.30 20.81
CA ARG A 53 16.16 8.71 22.15
C ARG A 53 17.21 9.45 22.97
N ARG A 54 18.32 9.86 22.34
CA ARG A 54 19.37 10.63 23.02
C ARG A 54 18.88 12.01 23.49
N VAL A 55 18.08 12.69 22.69
CA VAL A 55 17.64 14.07 22.97
C VAL A 55 16.43 14.11 23.89
N LEU A 56 15.46 13.21 23.68
CA LEU A 56 14.19 13.19 24.41
C LEU A 56 14.20 12.29 25.66
N GLY A 57 15.21 11.43 25.80
CA GLY A 57 15.19 10.34 26.77
C GLY A 57 14.20 9.22 26.38
N GLU A 58 14.12 8.18 27.20
CA GLU A 58 13.32 6.98 26.88
C GLU A 58 11.81 7.28 26.89
N GLU A 59 11.32 8.05 27.86
CA GLU A 59 9.90 8.41 27.97
C GLU A 59 9.45 9.25 26.77
N GLY A 60 10.21 10.30 26.43
CA GLY A 60 9.90 11.16 25.30
C GLY A 60 10.00 10.44 23.96
N TYR A 61 10.98 9.54 23.80
CA TYR A 61 11.10 8.66 22.65
C TYR A 61 9.87 7.77 22.47
N ARG A 62 9.41 7.10 23.53
CA ARG A 62 8.22 6.26 23.49
C ARG A 62 6.99 7.07 23.15
N ARG A 63 6.78 8.19 23.85
CA ARG A 63 5.64 9.09 23.61
C ARG A 63 5.60 9.63 22.17
N TYR A 64 6.77 9.94 21.59
CA TYR A 64 6.85 10.34 20.18
C TYR A 64 6.27 9.25 19.26
N PHE A 65 6.72 8.00 19.42
CA PHE A 65 6.27 6.90 18.56
C PHE A 65 4.85 6.39 18.87
N ASP A 66 4.42 6.47 20.13
CA ASP A 66 3.05 6.15 20.55
C ASP A 66 2.01 7.10 19.90
N VAL A 67 2.44 8.30 19.49
CA VAL A 67 1.60 9.26 18.76
C VAL A 67 1.87 9.19 17.26
N SER A 68 3.13 9.24 16.83
CA SER A 68 3.47 9.38 15.41
C SER A 68 3.01 8.19 14.58
N SER A 69 3.17 6.97 15.07
CA SER A 69 2.79 5.76 14.31
C SER A 69 1.28 5.66 14.07
N PRO A 70 0.38 5.76 15.08
CA PRO A 70 -1.05 5.70 14.82
C PRO A 70 -1.62 6.93 14.11
N THR A 71 -1.00 8.11 14.20
CA THR A 71 -1.45 9.33 13.51
C THR A 71 -0.93 9.43 12.07
N PHE A 72 0.10 8.68 11.70
CA PHE A 72 0.64 8.71 10.33
C PHE A 72 -0.31 8.10 9.29
N PHE A 73 -1.03 7.04 9.67
CA PHE A 73 -2.02 6.38 8.82
C PHE A 73 -3.11 5.76 9.70
N ASP A 74 -4.37 6.09 9.44
CA ASP A 74 -5.51 5.59 10.20
C ASP A 74 -6.66 5.03 9.33
N ALA A 75 -7.80 4.75 9.97
CA ALA A 75 -8.97 4.20 9.30
C ALA A 75 -9.60 5.17 8.28
N ALA A 76 -9.49 6.49 8.48
CA ALA A 76 -9.97 7.49 7.55
C ALA A 76 -9.12 7.51 6.28
N ASP A 77 -7.80 7.39 6.40
CA ASP A 77 -6.91 7.26 5.25
C ASP A 77 -7.23 5.99 4.44
N ALA A 78 -7.41 4.85 5.12
CA ALA A 78 -7.81 3.60 4.47
C ALA A 78 -9.16 3.74 3.76
N GLY A 79 -10.14 4.42 4.38
CA GLY A 79 -11.44 4.71 3.79
C GLY A 79 -11.33 5.61 2.56
N TYR A 80 -10.48 6.63 2.61
CA TYR A 80 -10.21 7.51 1.48
C TYR A 80 -9.58 6.75 0.30
N LEU A 81 -8.59 5.90 0.57
CA LEU A 81 -7.95 5.07 -0.46
C LEU A 81 -8.94 4.11 -1.11
N ALA A 82 -9.82 3.48 -0.32
CA ALA A 82 -10.86 2.60 -0.85
C ALA A 82 -11.88 3.35 -1.74
N ALA A 83 -12.20 4.60 -1.40
CA ALA A 83 -13.14 5.43 -2.16
C ALA A 83 -12.53 6.01 -3.45
N THR A 84 -11.22 6.21 -3.50
CA THR A 84 -10.53 6.92 -4.60
C THR A 84 -9.71 6.02 -5.51
N THR A 85 -9.30 4.84 -5.04
CA THR A 85 -8.59 3.87 -5.87
C THR A 85 -9.60 3.16 -6.78
N PRO A 86 -9.46 3.25 -8.12
CA PRO A 86 -10.35 2.54 -9.02
C PRO A 86 -10.33 1.05 -8.70
N PRO A 87 -11.49 0.37 -8.65
CA PRO A 87 -11.51 -1.06 -8.43
C PRO A 87 -10.75 -1.75 -9.56
N SER A 88 -10.06 -2.85 -9.23
CA SER A 88 -9.47 -3.71 -10.25
C SER A 88 -10.53 -4.07 -11.30
N PRO A 89 -10.24 -3.93 -12.61
CA PRO A 89 -11.19 -4.21 -13.69
C PRO A 89 -11.71 -5.65 -13.71
N ALA A 90 -11.17 -6.54 -12.87
CA ALA A 90 -11.76 -7.85 -12.56
C ALA A 90 -13.21 -7.76 -12.01
N THR A 91 -13.66 -6.57 -11.56
CA THR A 91 -15.05 -6.35 -11.13
C THR A 91 -15.91 -5.65 -12.20
N THR A 92 -15.35 -5.30 -13.36
CA THR A 92 -16.11 -4.70 -14.45
C THR A 92 -16.87 -5.81 -15.18
N ARG A 93 -18.20 -5.83 -15.04
CA ARG A 93 -19.10 -6.72 -15.80
C ARG A 93 -18.69 -6.75 -17.27
N SER A 94 -18.40 -7.95 -17.75
CA SER A 94 -18.14 -8.27 -19.16
C SER A 94 -19.12 -7.54 -20.07
N THR A 95 -18.63 -6.52 -20.78
CA THR A 95 -19.26 -6.06 -22.02
C THR A 95 -18.33 -6.53 -23.13
N SER A 96 -18.79 -7.54 -23.86
CA SER A 96 -18.07 -8.16 -24.96
C SER A 96 -17.78 -7.13 -26.04
N ARG A 97 -16.51 -6.75 -26.21
CA ARG A 97 -16.06 -6.02 -27.41
C ARG A 97 -15.53 -7.05 -28.42
N PRO A 98 -16.10 -7.15 -29.64
CA PRO A 98 -15.65 -8.12 -30.62
C PRO A 98 -14.23 -7.78 -31.11
N THR A 99 -13.36 -8.79 -31.15
CA THR A 99 -12.01 -8.73 -31.69
C THR A 99 -12.06 -8.63 -33.21
N ARG A 100 -11.35 -7.65 -33.77
CA ARG A 100 -11.17 -7.50 -35.23
C ARG A 100 -10.11 -8.51 -35.70
N PRO A 101 -10.32 -9.25 -36.82
CA PRO A 101 -9.35 -10.22 -37.29
C PRO A 101 -8.06 -9.53 -37.77
N ALA A 102 -6.93 -10.16 -37.45
CA ALA A 102 -5.61 -9.75 -37.92
C ALA A 102 -5.48 -10.02 -39.43
N ARG A 103 -4.73 -9.14 -40.11
CA ARG A 103 -4.46 -9.17 -41.55
C ARG A 103 -3.22 -10.01 -41.84
#